data_AF-A0A1E4GQ13-F1
#
_entry.id   AF-A0A1E4GQ13-F1
#
_cell.length_a   1.000
_cell.length_b   1.000
_cell.length_c   1.000
_cell.angle_alpha   90.00
_cell.angle_beta   90.00
_cell.angle_gamma   90.00
#
_symmetry.space_group_name_H-M   'P 1'
#
loop_
_entity.id
_entity.type
_entity.pdbx_description
1 polymer ?
#
loop_
_entity_poly.entity_id
_entity_poly.type
_entity_poly.pdbx_seq_one_letter_code
_entity_poly.pdbx_strand_id
1 'polypeptide(L)' 'MSETMKIPVHATFLEAREEFEKRYIALQLRRFGGNVTHTANFIRLERCAFQRKLRRLGIEREAT' A
#
# COMPACT_ATOMS: atom_id res chain seq x y z
N MET A 1 -4.84 -17.05 8.62
CA MET A 1 -4.83 -17.07 7.14
C MET A 1 -3.55 -16.41 6.68
N SER A 2 -2.52 -17.22 6.43
CA SER A 2 -1.19 -16.74 6.04
C SER A 2 -1.12 -16.82 4.52
N GLU A 3 -1.61 -15.79 3.83
CA GLU A 3 -1.46 -15.70 2.38
C GLU A 3 0.01 -15.44 2.08
N THR A 4 0.76 -16.53 1.85
CA THR A 4 2.18 -16.51 1.51
C THR A 4 2.41 -15.59 0.32
N MET A 5 3.36 -14.67 0.49
CA MET A 5 3.73 -13.64 -0.47
C MET A 5 4.24 -14.27 -1.77
N LYS A 6 3.35 -14.49 -2.74
CA LYS A 6 3.70 -14.89 -4.11
C LYS A 6 4.26 -13.66 -4.84
N ILE A 7 5.55 -13.40 -4.66
CA ILE A 7 6.31 -12.50 -5.53
C ILE A 7 6.81 -13.37 -6.70
N PRO A 8 6.49 -13.03 -7.95
CA PRO A 8 7.04 -13.76 -9.09
C PRO A 8 8.56 -13.67 -9.07
N VAL A 9 9.22 -14.83 -8.97
CA VAL A 9 10.70 -14.96 -8.82
C VAL A 9 11.45 -14.45 -10.06
N HIS A 10 10.74 -14.23 -11.17
CA HIS A 10 11.25 -13.67 -12.42
C HIS A 10 11.03 -12.15 -12.58
N ALA A 11 10.45 -11.49 -11.58
CA ALA A 11 10.30 -10.04 -11.59
C ALA A 11 11.62 -9.37 -11.26
N THR A 12 11.94 -8.29 -11.97
CA THR A 12 13.05 -7.42 -11.59
C THR A 12 12.82 -6.88 -10.17
N PHE A 13 13.89 -6.52 -9.46
CA PHE A 13 13.78 -5.94 -8.11
C PHE A 13 12.79 -4.76 -8.04
N LEU A 14 12.68 -4.00 -9.12
CA LEU A 14 11.76 -2.88 -9.25
C LEU A 14 10.29 -3.33 -9.18
N GLU A 15 9.92 -4.33 -9.96
CA GLU A 15 8.56 -4.89 -10.01
C GLU A 15 8.19 -5.59 -8.69
N ALA A 16 9.11 -6.36 -8.11
CA ALA A 16 8.91 -6.99 -6.81
C ALA A 16 8.67 -5.94 -5.71
N ARG A 17 9.40 -4.82 -5.75
CA ARG A 17 9.23 -3.71 -4.81
C ARG A 17 7.89 -3.01 -4.98
N GLU A 18 7.46 -2.79 -6.22
CA GLU A 18 6.15 -2.17 -6.50
C GLU A 18 5.00 -3.05 -6.02
N GLU A 19 5.04 -4.35 -6.27
CA GLU A 19 4.01 -5.29 -5.83
C GLU A 19 3.96 -5.40 -4.30
N PHE A 20 5.13 -5.49 -3.64
CA PHE A 20 5.22 -5.46 -2.18
C PHE A 20 4.63 -4.17 -1.61
N GLU A 21 5.03 -3.02 -2.17
CA GLU A 21 4.59 -1.72 -1.68
C GLU A 21 3.08 -1.53 -1.84
N LYS A 22 2.51 -1.96 -2.97
CA LYS A 22 1.07 -1.92 -3.22
C LYS A 22 0.30 -2.73 -2.18
N ARG A 23 0.72 -3.99 -1.94
CA ARG A 23 0.09 -4.88 -0.95
C ARG A 23 0.27 -4.39 0.48
N TYR A 24 1.46 -3.89 0.82
CA TYR A 24 1.75 -3.34 2.14
C TYR A 24 0.83 -2.16 2.44
N ILE A 25 0.71 -1.21 1.52
CA ILE A 25 -0.15 -0.04 1.69
C ILE A 25 -1.62 -0.44 1.76
N ALA A 26 -2.08 -1.37 0.90
CA ALA A 26 -3.44 -1.89 0.95
C ALA A 26 -3.76 -2.58 2.29
N LEU A 27 -2.81 -3.36 2.83
CA LEU A 27 -2.96 -4.02 4.12
C LEU A 27 -3.05 -3.00 5.27
N GLN A 28 -2.20 -1.98 5.27
CA GLN A 28 -2.27 -0.94 6.30
C GLN A 28 -3.57 -0.14 6.20
N LEU A 29 -4.02 0.20 5.00
CA LEU A 29 -5.32 0.86 4.81
C LEU A 29 -6.48 0.03 5.33
N ARG A 30 -6.50 -1.28 5.05
CA ARG A 30 -7.51 -2.21 5.59
C ARG A 30 -7.47 -2.24 7.12
N ARG A 31 -6.29 -2.22 7.73
CA ARG A 31 -6.11 -2.21 9.19
C ARG A 31 -6.72 -0.97 9.85
N PHE A 32 -6.69 0.18 9.17
CA PHE A 32 -7.25 1.44 9.66
C PHE A 32 -8.63 1.76 9.05
N GLY A 33 -9.33 0.78 8.46
CA GLY A 33 -10.68 0.97 7.90
C GLY A 33 -10.74 2.03 6.79
N GLY A 34 -9.70 2.13 5.96
CA GLY A 34 -9.62 3.13 4.88
C GLY A 34 -9.17 4.53 5.36
N ASN A 35 -8.85 4.72 6.64
CA ASN A 35 -8.39 6.02 7.14
C ASN A 35 -6.94 6.29 6.71
N VAL A 36 -6.82 7.06 5.63
CA VAL A 36 -5.54 7.43 5.04
C VAL A 36 -4.71 8.35 5.92
N THR A 37 -5.32 9.23 6.71
CA THR A 37 -4.57 10.12 7.61
C THR A 37 -3.90 9.32 8.71
N HIS A 38 -4.65 8.39 9.33
CA HIS A 38 -4.09 7.50 10.34
C HIS A 38 -3.02 6.58 9.76
N THR A 39 -3.28 6.03 8.57
CA THR A 39 -2.31 5.19 7.86
C THR A 39 -1.03 5.96 7.52
N ALA A 40 -1.13 7.18 7.01
CA ALA A 40 0.00 8.05 6.67
C ALA A 40 0.86 8.37 7.90
N ASN A 41 0.21 8.73 9.02
CA ASN A 41 0.88 8.98 10.29
C ASN A 41 1.60 7.71 10.81
N PHE A 42 0.96 6.55 10.67
CA PHE A 42 1.53 5.27 11.10
C PHE A 42 2.79 4.87 10.31
N ILE A 43 2.77 5.01 8.98
CA ILE A 43 3.92 4.74 8.13
C ILE A 43 4.94 5.90 8.10
N ARG A 44 4.75 6.94 8.93
CA ARG A 44 5.57 8.15 9.00
C ARG A 44 5.74 8.84 7.63
N LEU A 45 4.67 8.88 6.85
CA LEU A 45 4.65 9.54 5.55
C LEU A 45 3.69 10.74 5.60
N GLU A 46 4.13 11.86 5.05
CA GLU A 46 3.29 13.05 4.89
C GLU A 46 1.99 12.71 4.13
N ARG A 47 0.85 13.22 4.60
CA ARG A 47 -0.48 12.89 4.06
C ARG A 47 -0.54 13.16 2.55
N CYS A 48 0.00 14.29 2.09
CA CYS A 48 0.00 14.68 0.68
C CYS A 48 0.87 13.76 -0.17
N ALA A 49 2.04 13.35 0.33
CA ALA A 49 2.92 12.39 -0.33
C ALA A 49 2.26 11.01 -0.40
N PHE A 50 1.60 10.60 0.68
CA PHE A 50 0.87 9.34 0.72
C PHE A 50 -0.29 9.31 -0.26
N GLN A 51 -1.10 10.38 -0.32
CA GLN A 51 -2.19 10.49 -1.30
C GLN A 51 -1.70 10.45 -2.74
N ARG A 52 -0.59 11.13 -3.05
CA ARG A 52 0.04 11.04 -4.38
C ARG A 52 0.51 9.61 -4.68
N LYS A 53 1.08 8.92 -3.69
CA LYS A 53 1.52 7.54 -3.82
C LYS A 53 0.35 6.58 -4.04
N LEU A 54 -0.78 6.76 -3.35
CA LEU A 54 -2.00 5.96 -3.56
C LEU A 54 -2.52 6.09 -5.00
N ARG A 55 -2.58 7.32 -5.53
CA ARG A 55 -2.97 7.54 -6.93
C ARG A 55 -2.02 6.87 -7.92
N ARG A 56 -0.71 6.95 -7.68
CA ARG A 56 0.30 6.30 -8.53
C ARG A 56 0.17 4.78 -8.54
N LEU A 57 -0.16 4.19 -7.39
CA LEU A 57 -0.32 2.74 -7.22
C LEU A 57 -1.71 2.24 -7.61
N GLY A 58 -2.63 3.12 -8.00
CA GLY A 58 -4.02 2.78 -8.34
C GLY A 58 -4.80 2.22 -7.14
N ILE A 59 -4.46 2.62 -5.91
CA ILE A 59 -5.16 2.18 -4.70
C ILE A 59 -6.25 3.21 -4.40
N GLU A 60 -7.48 2.89 -4.80
CA GLU A 60 -8.65 3.65 -4.37
C GLU A 60 -8.97 3.31 -2.92
N ARG A 61 -9.24 4.37 -2.16
CA ARG A 61 -9.76 4.27 -0.79
C ARG A 61 -11.22 3.89 -0.93
N GLU A 62 -11.66 2.82 -0.28
CA GLU A 62 -13.09 2.57 -0.10
C GLU A 62 -13.66 3.77 0.65
N ALA A 63 -14.42 4.60 -0.06
CA ALA A 63 -15.15 5.70 0.53
C ALA A 63 -16.32 5.08 1.28
N THR A 64 -16.21 5.01 2.61
CA THR A 64 -17.39 4.90 3.49
C THR A 64 -18.03 6.28 3.60
#